data_AF-A0A9Q3C7T9-F1
#
_entry.id   AF-A0A9Q3C7T9-F1
#
_cell.length_a   1.000
_cell.length_b   1.000
_cell.length_c   1.000
_cell.angle_alpha   90.00
_cell.angle_beta   90.00
_cell.angle_gamma   90.00
#
_symmetry.space_group_name_H-M   'P 1'
#
loop_
_entity.id
_entity.type
_entity.pdbx_description
1 polymer ?
#
loop_
_entity_poly.entity_id
_entity_poly.type
_entity_poly.pdbx_seq_one_letter_code
_entity_poly.pdbx_strand_id
1 'polypeptide(L)' 'MEDSPVPVKKIIKARNIRLNGKDQRQYLVRFKNQTADKDKWLAKNAIPHGNLHLRKLRSSRRAEKSHQ' A
#
# COMPACT_ATOMS: atom_id res chain seq x y z
N MET A 1 -17.78 -5.02 19.38
CA MET A 1 -17.48 -5.67 18.09
C MET A 1 -17.51 -4.58 17.03
N GLU A 2 -16.36 -4.10 16.56
CA GLU A 2 -16.27 -3.26 15.36
C GLU A 2 -14.90 -3.49 14.69
N ASP A 3 -14.78 -4.56 13.91
CA ASP A 3 -13.72 -4.69 12.91
C ASP A 3 -14.15 -3.94 11.63
N SER A 4 -14.42 -2.64 11.78
CA SER A 4 -14.58 -1.77 10.62
C SER A 4 -13.21 -1.65 9.95
N PRO A 5 -13.07 -1.94 8.64
CA PRO A 5 -11.78 -1.92 7.97
C PRO A 5 -11.20 -0.51 8.07
N VAL A 6 -10.05 -0.38 8.76
CA VAL A 6 -9.39 0.91 8.95
C VAL A 6 -9.23 1.58 7.58
N PRO A 7 -9.82 2.77 7.38
CA PRO A 7 -9.91 3.36 6.05
C PRO A 7 -8.51 3.67 5.53
N VAL A 8 -8.15 3.09 4.39
CA VAL A 8 -6.85 3.32 3.74
C VAL A 8 -6.83 4.71 3.11
N LYS A 9 -5.80 5.50 3.40
CA LYS A 9 -5.56 6.81 2.77
C LYS A 9 -4.89 6.62 1.42
N LYS A 10 -3.71 5.98 1.41
CA LYS A 10 -2.94 5.70 0.19
C LYS A 10 -1.89 4.62 0.40
N ILE A 11 -1.45 4.04 -0.71
CA ILE A 11 -0.21 3.26 -0.76
C ILE A 11 0.92 4.21 -1.13
N ILE A 12 2.03 4.15 -0.40
CA ILE A 12 3.19 5.03 -0.60
C ILE A 12 4.27 4.31 -1.40
N LYS A 13 4.59 3.06 -0.99
CA LYS A 13 5.68 2.27 -1.57
C LYS A 13 5.24 0.83 -1.80
N ALA A 14 5.97 0.16 -2.66
CA ALA A 14 5.89 -1.28 -2.86
C ALA A 14 7.30 -1.85 -2.68
N ARG A 15 7.40 -3.03 -2.07
CA ARG A 15 8.64 -3.81 -1.95
C ARG A 15 8.36 -5.28 -2.22
N ASN A 16 9.38 -6.01 -2.63
CA ASN A 16 9.33 -7.46 -2.68
C ASN A 16 10.17 -7.97 -1.50
N ILE A 17 9.61 -8.90 -0.74
CA ILE A 17 10.31 -9.60 0.34
C ILE A 17 10.26 -11.09 0.08
N ARG A 18 11.23 -11.84 0.59
CA ARG A 18 11.20 -13.29 0.59
C ARG A 18 10.77 -13.77 1.98
N LEU A 19 9.61 -14.41 2.08
CA LEU A 19 9.06 -14.94 3.33
C LEU A 19 8.77 -16.43 3.13
N ASN A 20 9.25 -17.30 4.02
CA ASN A 20 9.15 -18.76 3.90
C ASN A 20 9.57 -19.28 2.51
N GLY A 21 10.68 -18.76 1.98
CA GLY A 21 11.23 -19.16 0.68
C GLY A 21 10.46 -18.65 -0.55
N LYS A 22 9.31 -17.99 -0.37
CA LYS A 22 8.46 -17.45 -1.45
C LYS A 22 8.62 -15.95 -1.57
N ASP A 23 8.67 -15.46 -2.80
CA ASP A 23 8.65 -14.03 -3.07
C ASP A 23 7.23 -13.48 -2.87
N GLN A 24 7.13 -12.53 -1.95
CA GLN A 24 5.88 -11.87 -1.60
C GLN A 24 5.99 -10.36 -1.79
N ARG A 25 5.02 -9.81 -2.52
CA ARG A 25 4.93 -8.37 -2.74
C ARG A 25 4.14 -7.71 -1.62
N GLN A 26 4.77 -6.74 -0.96
CA GLN A 26 4.16 -5.93 0.08
C GLN A 26 4.05 -4.47 -0.35
N TYR A 27 3.08 -3.78 0.23
CA TYR A 27 2.79 -2.39 -0.03
C TYR A 27 2.74 -1.63 1.29
N LEU A 28 3.42 -0.49 1.36
CA LEU A 28 3.41 0.40 2.51
C LEU A 28 2.12 1.21 2.46
N VAL A 29 1.20 0.89 3.37
CA VAL A 29 -0.13 1.48 3.44
C VAL A 29 -0.15 2.54 4.53
N ARG A 30 -0.63 3.73 4.17
CA ARG A 30 -0.98 4.78 5.11
C ARG A 30 -2.47 4.80 5.35
N PHE A 31 -2.87 4.77 6.60
CA PHE A 31 -4.27 4.81 7.01
C PHE A 31 -4.76 6.26 7.12
N LYS A 32 -6.07 6.49 6.96
CA LYS A 32 -6.68 7.80 7.22
C LYS A 32 -6.62 8.08 8.71
N ASN A 33 -6.41 9.35 9.05
CA ASN A 33 -6.35 9.85 10.42
C ASN A 33 -5.28 9.17 11.30
N GLN A 34 -4.32 8.50 10.67
CA GLN A 34 -3.15 7.96 11.34
C GLN A 34 -1.88 8.63 10.80
N THR A 35 -0.93 8.74 11.71
CA THR A 35 0.40 9.31 11.48
C THR A 35 1.32 8.29 10.80
N ALA A 36 2.44 8.76 10.28
CA ALA A 36 3.36 7.96 9.47
C ALA A 36 3.97 6.78 10.23
N ASP A 37 4.10 6.90 11.55
CA ASP A 37 4.54 5.86 12.49
C ASP A 37 3.61 4.64 12.52
N LYS A 38 2.35 4.79 12.12
CA LYS A 38 1.40 3.67 12.03
C LYS A 38 1.28 3.07 10.63
N ASP A 39 2.11 3.51 9.67
CA ASP A 39 2.13 2.91 8.34
C ASP A 39 2.56 1.43 8.43
N LYS A 40 1.85 0.56 7.71
CA LYS A 40 2.12 -0.89 7.75
C LYS A 40 2.39 -1.45 6.37
N TRP A 41 3.29 -2.43 6.32
CA TRP A 41 3.53 -3.24 5.12
C TRP A 41 2.50 -4.36 5.05
N LEU A 42 1.60 -4.27 4.08
CA LEU A 42 0.52 -5.25 3.90
C LEU A 42 0.66 -5.96 2.54
N ALA A 43 0.25 -7.23 2.51
CA ALA A 43 0.09 -7.96 1.27
C ALA A 43 -1.10 -7.40 0.47
N LYS A 44 -1.12 -7.56 -0.86
CA LYS A 44 -2.21 -7.08 -1.72
C LYS A 44 -3.61 -7.45 -1.18
N ASN A 45 -3.75 -8.68 -0.69
CA ASN A 45 -5.03 -9.23 -0.23
C ASN A 45 -5.48 -8.66 1.12
N ALA A 46 -4.56 -8.12 1.92
CA ALA A 46 -4.85 -7.54 3.22
C ALA A 46 -5.21 -6.04 3.14
N ILE A 47 -5.26 -5.46 1.94
CA ILE A 47 -5.53 -4.03 1.73
C ILE A 47 -6.97 -3.87 1.25
N PRO A 48 -7.84 -3.25 2.06
CA PRO A 48 -9.18 -2.88 1.62
C PRO A 48 -9.12 -2.03 0.35
N HIS A 49 -9.87 -2.43 -0.69
CA HIS A 49 -9.86 -1.78 -2.01
C HIS A 49 -8.45 -1.58 -2.61
N GLY A 50 -7.51 -2.51 -2.35
CA GLY A 50 -6.11 -2.38 -2.75
C GLY A 50 -5.90 -2.05 -4.24
N ASN A 51 -6.72 -2.61 -5.14
CA ASN A 51 -6.64 -2.32 -6.58
C ASN A 51 -6.81 -0.83 -6.92
N LEU A 52 -7.73 -0.13 -6.25
CA LEU A 52 -7.97 1.30 -6.45
C LEU A 52 -6.74 2.12 -6.02
N HIS A 53 -6.19 1.83 -4.85
CA HIS A 53 -5.01 2.51 -4.34
C HIS A 53 -3.76 2.21 -5.16
N LEU A 54 -3.61 0.98 -5.65
CA LEU A 54 -2.50 0.59 -6.54
C LEU A 54 -2.58 1.31 -7.89
N ARG A 55 -3.78 1.49 -8.46
CA ARG A 55 -3.96 2.28 -9.69
C ARG A 55 -3.48 3.72 -9.50
N LYS A 56 -3.82 4.35 -8.36
CA LYS A 56 -3.35 5.70 -8.00
C LYS A 56 -1.82 5.74 -7.88
N LEU A 57 -1.21 4.79 -7.17
CA LEU A 57 0.24 4.68 -7.02
C LEU A 57 0.97 4.53 -8.38
N ARG A 58 0.45 3.67 -9.27
CA ARG A 58 1.04 3.47 -10.61
C ARG A 58 0.92 4.71 -11.48
N SER A 59 -0.14 5.49 -11.30
CA SER A 59 -0.34 6.72 -12.07
C SER A 59 0.57 7.84 -11.56
N SER A 60 0.73 7.99 -10.24
CA SER A 60 1.65 8.97 -9.67
C SER A 60 3.11 8.69 -10.04
N ARG A 61 3.55 7.42 -10.01
CA ARG A 61 4.91 7.03 -10.42
C ARG A 61 5.20 7.25 -11.90
N ARG A 62 4.19 7.17 -12.77
CA ARG A 62 4.35 7.46 -14.21
C ARG A 62 4.54 8.96 -14.46
N ALA A 63 3.80 9.81 -13.75
CA ALA A 63 3.99 11.26 -13.82
C ALA A 63 5.39 11.68 -13.35
N GLU A 64 5.89 11.07 -12.26
CA GLU A 64 7.23 11.35 -11.73
C GLU A 64 8.35 10.94 -12.70
N LYS A 65 8.17 9.86 -13.47
CA LYS A 65 9.12 9.42 -14.50
C LYS A 65 9.04 10.19 -15.82
N SER A 66 7.97 10.94 -16.05
CA SER A 66 7.76 11.70 -17.30
C SER A 66 8.33 13.12 -17.23
N HIS A 67 8.82 13.54 -16.07
CA HIS A 67 9.44 14.86 -15.84
C HIS A 67 10.97 14.78 -15.72
N GLN A 68 11.57 13.70 -16.22
CA GLN A 68 13.02 13.51 -16.25
C GLN A 68 13.49 13.44 -17.70
#